data_AF-A0A1F3URN2-F1
#
_entry.id   AF-A0A1F3URN2-F1
#
_cell.length_a   1.000
_cell.length_b   1.000
_cell.length_c   1.000
_cell.angle_alpha   90.00
_cell.angle_beta   90.00
_cell.angle_gamma   90.00
#
_symmetry.space_group_name_H-M   'P 1'
#
loop_
_entity.id
_entity.type
_entity.pdbx_description
1 polymer ?
#
loop_
_entity_poly.entity_id
_entity_poly.type
_entity_poly.pdbx_seq_one_letter_code
_entity_poly.pdbx_strand_id
1 'polypeptide(L)' 'MTSLAPISSYGHSGFTGTLAWADPLNKVNFVFLSNRVYPDAENWKIVKMNIRTEIQTIIYQALKAAK' A
#
# COMPACT_ATOMS: atom_id res chain seq x y z
N MET A 1 4.04 1.84 6.05
CA MET A 1 3.18 2.85 5.38
C MET A 1 3.99 4.12 5.20
N THR A 2 3.72 4.87 4.14
CA THR A 2 4.48 6.11 3.82
C THR A 2 4.19 7.23 4.84
N SER A 3 5.18 8.07 5.12
CA SER A 3 5.03 9.26 5.98
C SER A 3 4.24 10.39 5.31
N LEU A 4 3.96 10.26 4.01
CA LEU A 4 3.16 11.22 3.25
C LEU A 4 1.65 11.09 3.49
N ALA A 5 1.21 9.96 4.05
CA ALA A 5 -0.20 9.74 4.35
C ALA A 5 -0.59 10.51 5.63
N PRO A 6 -1.75 11.20 5.65
CA PRO A 6 -2.25 11.88 6.84
C PRO A 6 -2.66 10.88 7.91
N ILE A 7 -2.65 11.32 9.17
CA ILE A 7 -3.00 10.50 10.34
C ILE A 7 -4.44 9.96 10.31
N SER A 8 -5.33 10.61 9.56
CA SER A 8 -6.72 10.17 9.34
C SER A 8 -6.85 8.98 8.40
N SER A 9 -5.75 8.55 7.77
CA SER A 9 -5.75 7.39 6.88
C SER A 9 -5.74 6.09 7.68
N TYR A 10 -6.40 5.06 7.13
CA TYR A 10 -6.50 3.76 7.77
C TYR A 10 -6.48 2.65 6.74
N GLY A 11 -6.13 1.44 7.18
CA GLY A 11 -6.11 0.27 6.31
C GLY A 11 -5.56 -0.96 6.99
N HIS A 12 -5.56 -2.06 6.26
CA HIS A 12 -5.09 -3.36 6.74
C HIS A 12 -4.32 -4.11 5.65
N SER A 13 -3.24 -4.75 6.06
CA SER A 13 -2.45 -5.63 5.20
C SER A 13 -2.80 -7.10 5.48
N GLY A 14 -3.10 -7.87 4.45
CA GLY A 14 -3.38 -9.30 4.59
C GLY A 14 -2.13 -10.18 4.52
N PHE A 15 -2.20 -11.34 5.15
CA PHE A 15 -1.13 -12.36 5.18
C PHE A 15 -0.71 -12.81 3.77
N THR A 16 -1.66 -12.91 2.85
CA THR A 16 -1.44 -13.26 1.44
C THR A 16 -0.79 -12.14 0.61
N GLY A 17 -0.36 -11.05 1.26
CA GLY A 17 0.31 -9.92 0.62
C GLY A 17 -0.63 -8.81 0.15
N THR A 18 -1.93 -8.91 0.43
CA THR A 18 -2.91 -7.86 0.10
C THR A 18 -2.73 -6.61 0.95
N LEU A 19 -3.29 -5.49 0.49
CA LEU A 19 -3.44 -4.26 1.26
C LEU A 19 -4.71 -3.54 0.79
N ALA A 20 -5.56 -3.17 1.74
CA ALA A 20 -6.63 -2.22 1.52
C ALA A 20 -6.36 -0.98 2.39
N TRP A 21 -6.36 0.20 1.77
CA TRP A 21 -6.04 1.46 2.41
C TRP A 21 -6.99 2.56 1.94
N ALA A 22 -7.43 3.40 2.87
CA ALA A 22 -8.29 4.55 2.62
C ALA A 22 -7.70 5.80 3.29
N ASP A 23 -7.69 6.89 2.54
CA ASP A 23 -7.36 8.22 3.01
C ASP A 23 -8.52 9.17 2.69
N PRO A 24 -9.36 9.50 3.67
CA PRO A 24 -10.53 10.35 3.46
C PRO A 24 -10.16 11.81 3.17
N LEU A 25 -9.00 12.29 3.61
CA LEU A 25 -8.60 13.68 3.42
C LEU A 25 -8.18 13.95 1.98
N ASN A 26 -7.36 13.06 1.41
CA ASN A 26 -6.93 13.15 0.01
C ASN A 26 -7.89 12.46 -0.96
N LYS A 27 -8.98 11.84 -0.46
CA LYS A 27 -9.97 11.08 -1.24
C LYS A 27 -9.35 9.94 -2.05
N VAL A 28 -8.43 9.21 -1.41
CA VAL A 28 -7.69 8.11 -2.05
C VAL A 28 -8.13 6.79 -1.45
N ASN A 29 -8.46 5.83 -2.32
CA ASN A 29 -8.58 4.43 -1.96
C ASN A 29 -7.50 3.64 -2.73
N PHE A 30 -6.67 2.91 -2.00
CA PHE A 30 -5.61 2.07 -2.58
C PHE A 30 -5.83 0.62 -2.19
N VAL A 31 -6.07 -0.22 -3.19
CA VAL A 31 -6.23 -1.66 -3.05
C VAL A 31 -5.14 -2.37 -3.84
N PHE A 32 -4.31 -3.13 -3.14
CA PHE A 32 -3.29 -3.99 -3.71
C PHE A 32 -3.67 -5.44 -3.47
N LEU A 33 -3.88 -6.19 -4.55
CA LEU A 33 -4.20 -7.61 -4.50
C LEU A 33 -3.00 -8.42 -4.94
N SER A 34 -2.64 -9.43 -4.15
CA SER A 34 -1.61 -10.39 -4.51
C SER A 34 -1.91 -11.74 -3.88
N ASN A 35 -1.27 -12.77 -4.41
CA ASN A 35 -1.26 -14.12 -3.84
C ASN A 35 0.18 -14.50 -3.50
N ARG A 36 0.76 -13.80 -2.52
CA ARG A 36 2.15 -13.98 -2.06
C ARG A 36 2.44 -15.44 -1.69
N VAL A 37 1.45 -16.14 -1.15
CA VAL A 37 1.59 -17.49 -0.58
C VAL A 37 1.54 -18.61 -1.62
N TYR A 38 1.31 -18.28 -2.89
CA TYR A 38 1.30 -19.27 -3.95
C TYR A 38 2.59 -19.23 -4.77
N PRO A 39 3.19 -20.37 -5.12
CA PRO A 39 2.85 -21.74 -4.67
C PRO A 39 3.34 -22.05 -3.23
N ASP A 40 4.14 -21.15 -2.64
CA ASP A 40 4.78 -21.34 -1.34
C ASP A 40 4.64 -20.09 -0.44
N ALA A 41 4.29 -20.31 0.83
CA ALA A 41 4.17 -19.28 1.86
C ALA A 41 5.51 -18.64 2.27
N GLU A 42 6.65 -19.18 1.85
CA GLU A 42 7.99 -18.62 2.10
C GLU A 42 8.36 -17.46 1.15
N ASN A 43 7.56 -17.17 0.12
CA ASN A 43 7.84 -16.05 -0.78
C ASN A 43 7.59 -14.69 -0.09
N TRP A 44 8.62 -14.08 0.48
CA TRP A 44 8.50 -12.78 1.18
C TRP A 44 8.85 -11.56 0.31
N LYS A 45 8.95 -11.70 -1.03
CA LYS A 45 9.45 -10.63 -1.92
C LYS A 45 8.66 -9.32 -1.79
N ILE A 46 7.32 -9.36 -1.77
CA ILE A 46 6.47 -8.16 -1.66
C ILE A 46 6.77 -7.37 -0.37
N VAL A 47 7.07 -8.07 0.72
CA VAL A 47 7.40 -7.46 2.01
C VAL A 47 8.85 -6.97 2.02
N LYS A 48 9.81 -7.83 1.62
CA LYS A 48 11.25 -7.52 1.61
C LYS A 48 11.59 -6.36 0.68
N MET A 49 10.94 -6.27 -0.46
CA MET A 49 11.12 -5.19 -1.44
C MET A 49 10.24 -3.97 -1.14
N ASN A 50 9.45 -4.00 -0.06
CA ASN A 50 8.60 -2.87 0.37
C ASN A 50 7.62 -2.33 -0.70
N ILE A 51 7.23 -3.17 -1.67
CA ILE A 51 6.46 -2.80 -2.87
C ILE A 51 5.22 -1.97 -2.54
N ARG A 52 4.46 -2.38 -1.51
CA ARG A 52 3.21 -1.71 -1.12
C ARG A 52 3.45 -0.28 -0.65
N THR A 53 4.52 -0.03 0.09
CA THR A 53 4.88 1.31 0.60
C THR A 53 5.42 2.20 -0.51
N GLU A 54 6.19 1.63 -1.45
CA GLU A 54 6.72 2.37 -2.60
C GLU A 54 5.59 2.84 -3.53
N ILE A 55 4.66 1.94 -3.89
CA ILE A 55 3.47 2.30 -4.67
C ILE A 55 2.68 3.40 -3.96
N GLN A 56 2.44 3.25 -2.65
CA GLN A 56 1.73 4.27 -1.87
C GLN A 56 2.47 5.62 -1.90
N THR A 57 3.79 5.62 -1.76
CA THR A 57 4.62 6.84 -1.85
C THR A 57 4.48 7.52 -3.20
N ILE A 58 4.52 6.76 -4.30
CA ILE A 58 4.35 7.29 -5.66
C ILE A 58 2.97 7.92 -5.83
N ILE A 59 1.89 7.26 -5.34
CA ILE A 59 0.53 7.81 -5.38
C ILE A 59 0.48 9.17 -4.66
N TYR A 60 1.04 9.28 -3.46
CA TYR A 60 1.03 10.54 -2.71
C TYR A 60 1.91 11.63 -3.34
N GLN A 61 3.04 11.27 -3.93
CA GLN A 61 3.86 12.22 -4.68
C GLN A 61 3.12 12.76 -5.91
N ALA A 62 2.43 11.89 -6.66
CA ALA A 62 1.62 12.29 -7.81
C ALA A 62 0.47 13.23 -7.40
N LEU A 63 -0.21 12.93 -6.29
CA LEU A 63 -1.27 13.81 -5.76
C LEU A 63 -0.74 15.17 -5.31
N LYS A 64 0.48 15.22 -4.77
CA LYS A 64 1.13 16.49 -4.40
C LYS A 64 1.53 17.30 -5.64
N ALA A 65 2.01 16.63 -6.70
CA ALA A 65 2.42 17.28 -7.94
C ALA A 65 1.24 17.74 -8.83
N ALA A 66 0.08 17.11 -8.69
CA ALA A 66 -1.14 17.46 -9.43
C ALA A 66 -1.94 18.61 -8.78
N LYS A 67 -1.51 19.09 -7.61
CA LYS A 67 -2.03 20.31 -6.97
C LYS A 67 -1.25 21.52 -7.45
#